data_AF-A0A0G0Q1R3-F1
#
_entry.id   AF-A0A0G0Q1R3-F1
#
_cell.length_a   1.000
_cell.length_b   1.000
_cell.length_c   1.000
_cell.angle_alpha   90.00
_cell.angle_beta   90.00
_cell.angle_gamma   90.00
#
_symmetry.space_group_name_H-M   'P 1'
#
loop_
_entity.id
_entity.type
_entity.pdbx_description
1 polymer ?
#
loop_
_entity_poly.entity_id
_entity_poly.type
_entity_poly.pdbx_seq_one_letter_code
_entity_poly.pdbx_strand_id
1 'polypeptide(L)'
;MNAKDLIIDFINFIFAGFLIIICIFYFIGPGRMETASEIMNALVPISFFVIAFLINSKISRSEYKTNKKNNTLDIVLNLSYFDKVLAEILVFALPVLGLLFVALGDGEVTISNILYSFTSFILLYLFYKYFFGKRVY
;
A
#
# COMPACT_ATOMS: atom_id res chain seq x y z
N MET A 1 3.76 -7.69 -30.55
CA MET A 1 4.65 -7.93 -29.39
C MET A 1 6.08 -7.95 -29.89
N ASN A 2 6.97 -7.19 -29.27
CA ASN A 2 8.36 -7.10 -29.69
C ASN A 2 9.15 -8.31 -29.14
N ALA A 3 10.16 -8.80 -29.84
CA ALA A 3 10.92 -9.98 -29.42
C ALA A 3 11.56 -9.82 -28.03
N LYS A 4 11.90 -8.58 -27.66
CA LYS A 4 12.41 -8.23 -26.33
C LYS A 4 11.37 -8.41 -25.23
N ASP A 5 10.11 -8.08 -25.49
CA ASP A 5 9.02 -8.21 -24.52
C ASP A 5 8.79 -9.69 -24.19
N LEU A 6 8.86 -10.55 -25.21
CA LEU A 6 8.67 -12.00 -25.07
C LEU A 6 9.78 -12.65 -24.23
N ILE A 7 11.02 -12.19 -24.38
CA ILE A 7 12.16 -12.63 -23.55
C ILE A 7 12.00 -12.18 -22.10
N ILE A 8 11.56 -10.93 -21.88
CA ILE A 8 11.30 -10.40 -20.53
C ILE A 8 10.18 -11.20 -19.85
N ASP A 9 9.08 -11.47 -20.56
CA ASP A 9 7.97 -12.27 -20.04
C ASP A 9 8.42 -13.71 -19.71
N PHE A 10 9.28 -14.30 -20.54
CA PHE A 10 9.83 -15.63 -20.30
C PHE A 10 10.74 -15.68 -19.06
N ILE A 11 11.62 -14.69 -18.89
CA ILE A 11 12.46 -14.56 -17.69
C ILE A 11 11.60 -14.37 -16.44
N ASN A 12 10.58 -13.51 -16.52
CA ASN A 12 9.63 -13.29 -15.42
C ASN A 12 8.88 -14.57 -15.07
N PHE A 13 8.48 -15.36 -16.06
CA PHE A 13 7.81 -16.64 -15.86
C PHE A 13 8.71 -17.67 -15.17
N ILE A 14 9.96 -17.82 -15.63
CA ILE A 14 10.95 -18.70 -14.99
C ILE A 14 11.21 -18.23 -13.55
N PHE A 15 11.40 -16.93 -13.34
CA PHE A 15 11.63 -16.36 -12.02
C PHE A 15 10.45 -16.62 -11.08
N ALA A 16 9.22 -16.42 -11.55
CA ALA A 16 8.02 -16.71 -10.78
C ALA A 16 7.92 -18.21 -10.43
N GLY A 17 8.17 -19.10 -11.40
CA GLY A 17 8.20 -20.55 -11.18
C GLY A 17 9.24 -20.96 -10.14
N PHE A 18 10.45 -20.38 -10.21
CA PHE A 18 11.52 -20.61 -9.25
C PHE A 18 11.14 -20.11 -7.84
N LEU A 19 10.51 -18.95 -7.74
CA LEU A 19 10.01 -18.39 -6.48
C LEU A 19 8.97 -19.30 -5.84
N ILE A 20 8.03 -19.84 -6.63
CA ILE A 20 7.02 -20.78 -6.15
C ILE A 20 7.69 -22.04 -5.60
N ILE A 21 8.66 -22.61 -6.31
CA ILE A 21 9.41 -23.79 -5.86
C ILE A 21 10.12 -23.51 -4.53
N ILE A 22 10.81 -22.37 -4.41
CA ILE A 22 11.47 -21.96 -3.15
C ILE A 22 10.45 -21.84 -2.02
N CYS A 23 9.32 -21.18 -2.24
CA CYS A 23 8.27 -21.06 -1.24
C CYS A 23 7.79 -22.44 -0.78
N ILE A 24 7.51 -23.35 -1.72
CA ILE A 24 7.09 -24.72 -1.40
C ILE A 24 8.15 -25.44 -0.55
N PHE A 25 9.42 -25.41 -0.95
CA PHE A 25 10.50 -26.05 -0.18
C PHE A 25 10.70 -25.41 1.21
N TYR A 26 10.62 -24.09 1.30
CA TYR A 26 10.79 -23.34 2.53
C TYR A 26 9.64 -23.56 3.53
N PHE A 27 8.40 -23.69 3.06
CA PHE A 27 7.24 -23.87 3.93
C PHE A 27 6.98 -25.34 4.26
N ILE A 28 7.13 -26.25 3.30
CA ILE A 28 6.84 -27.68 3.49
C ILE A 28 8.01 -28.41 4.15
N GLY A 29 9.25 -28.17 3.70
CA GLY A 29 10.43 -28.91 4.17
C GLY A 29 10.65 -28.88 5.70
N PRO A 30 10.70 -27.69 6.32
CA PRO A 30 10.87 -27.56 7.77
C PRO A 30 9.54 -27.57 8.56
N GLY A 31 8.39 -27.85 7.93
CA GLY A 31 7.09 -27.86 8.63
C GLY A 31 6.60 -26.49 9.10
N ARG A 32 7.01 -25.40 8.43
CA ARG A 32 6.69 -24.00 8.81
C ARG A 32 5.34 -23.51 8.29
N MET A 33 4.41 -24.43 8.04
CA MET A 33 3.07 -24.08 7.52
C MET A 33 2.28 -23.21 8.51
N GLU A 34 2.49 -23.41 9.81
CA GLU A 34 1.87 -22.62 10.87
C GLU A 34 2.35 -21.16 10.83
N THR A 35 3.66 -20.93 10.77
CA THR A 35 4.26 -19.59 10.61
C THR A 35 3.82 -18.93 9.30
N ALA A 36 3.66 -19.69 8.21
CA ALA A 36 3.13 -19.16 6.95
C ALA A 36 1.69 -18.67 7.11
N SER A 37 0.86 -19.45 7.82
CA SER A 37 -0.52 -19.11 8.11
C SER A 37 -0.62 -17.85 8.97
N GLU A 38 0.22 -17.72 10.00
CA GLU A 38 0.33 -16.52 10.83
C GLU A 38 0.69 -15.28 10.02
N ILE A 39 1.70 -15.38 9.15
CA ILE A 39 2.11 -14.27 8.27
C ILE A 39 0.98 -13.89 7.30
N MET A 40 0.31 -14.88 6.69
CA MET A 40 -0.81 -14.63 5.80
C MET A 40 -1.96 -13.93 6.54
N ASN A 41 -2.30 -14.39 7.74
CA ASN A 41 -3.32 -13.77 8.58
C ASN A 41 -2.95 -12.34 8.99
N ALA A 42 -1.67 -12.07 9.28
CA ALA A 42 -1.18 -10.73 9.55
C ALA A 42 -1.20 -9.80 8.32
N LEU A 43 -1.03 -10.36 7.11
CA LEU A 43 -1.09 -9.62 5.85
C LEU A 43 -2.50 -9.24 5.41
N VAL A 44 -3.53 -9.98 5.84
CA VAL A 44 -4.94 -9.68 5.51
C VAL A 44 -5.33 -8.23 5.84
N PRO A 45 -5.18 -7.73 7.09
CA PRO A 45 -5.51 -6.34 7.40
C PRO A 45 -4.64 -5.34 6.64
N ILE A 46 -3.35 -5.65 6.41
CA ILE A 46 -2.44 -4.80 5.63
C ILE A 46 -2.92 -4.65 4.18
N SER A 47 -3.41 -5.75 3.57
CA SER A 47 -3.90 -5.75 2.20
C SER A 47 -5.07 -4.78 1.98
N PHE A 48 -5.94 -4.62 2.98
CA PHE A 48 -7.06 -3.67 2.92
C PHE A 48 -6.56 -2.23 2.77
N PHE A 49 -5.56 -1.83 3.57
CA PHE A 49 -4.96 -0.49 3.49
C PHE A 49 -4.25 -0.27 2.15
N VAL A 50 -3.52 -1.27 1.65
CA VAL A 50 -2.83 -1.19 0.35
C VAL A 50 -3.84 -1.02 -0.79
N ILE A 51 -4.94 -1.77 -0.79
CA ILE A 51 -5.99 -1.62 -1.81
C ILE A 51 -6.62 -0.23 -1.75
N ALA A 52 -6.97 0.24 -0.54
CA ALA A 52 -7.54 1.57 -0.34
C ALA A 52 -6.58 2.67 -0.84
N PHE A 53 -5.27 2.54 -0.58
CA PHE A 53 -4.23 3.43 -1.07
C PHE A 53 -4.17 3.45 -2.60
N LEU A 54 -4.16 2.27 -3.24
CA LEU A 54 -4.11 2.16 -4.70
C LEU A 54 -5.33 2.80 -5.37
N ILE A 55 -6.52 2.61 -4.81
CA ILE A 55 -7.75 3.24 -5.30
C ILE A 55 -7.64 4.77 -5.18
N ASN A 56 -7.28 5.28 -4.01
CA ASN A 56 -7.19 6.72 -3.77
C ASN A 56 -6.13 7.37 -4.66
N SER A 57 -4.96 6.74 -4.80
CA SER A 57 -3.88 7.20 -5.68
C SER A 57 -4.31 7.28 -7.14
N LYS A 58 -5.09 6.30 -7.63
CA LYS A 58 -5.64 6.31 -8.99
C LYS A 58 -6.61 7.46 -9.20
N ILE A 59 -7.47 7.76 -8.22
CA ILE A 59 -8.41 8.89 -8.25
C ILE A 59 -7.63 10.22 -8.24
N SER A 60 -6.72 10.40 -7.29
CA SER A 60 -5.84 11.59 -7.17
C SER A 60 -5.07 11.87 -8.46
N ARG A 61 -4.55 10.83 -9.13
CA ARG A 61 -3.83 10.95 -10.40
C ARG A 61 -4.75 11.36 -11.55
N SER A 62 -5.98 10.84 -11.58
CA SER A 62 -6.99 11.22 -12.57
C SER A 62 -7.37 12.69 -12.44
N GLU A 63 -7.67 13.14 -11.21
CA GLU A 63 -7.98 14.54 -10.92
C GLU A 63 -6.85 15.49 -11.33
N TYR A 64 -5.60 15.12 -11.04
CA TYR A 64 -4.45 15.94 -11.42
C TYR A 64 -4.34 16.10 -12.95
N LYS A 65 -4.54 15.03 -13.72
CA LYS A 65 -4.53 15.10 -15.19
C LYS A 65 -5.62 16.02 -15.73
N THR A 66 -6.83 15.95 -15.15
CA THR A 66 -7.96 16.79 -15.55
C THR A 66 -7.72 18.27 -15.22
N ASN A 67 -7.24 18.57 -14.01
CA ASN A 67 -6.97 19.95 -13.58
C ASN A 67 -5.79 20.58 -14.34
N LYS A 68 -4.76 19.80 -14.67
CA LYS A 68 -3.65 20.24 -15.53
C LYS A 68 -4.13 20.58 -16.95
N LYS A 69 -5.12 19.84 -17.47
CA LYS A 69 -5.71 20.10 -18.79
C LYS A 69 -6.57 21.37 -18.81
N ASN A 70 -7.22 21.67 -17.68
CA ASN A 70 -8.16 22.80 -17.56
C ASN A 70 -7.50 24.10 -17.10
N ASN A 71 -6.18 24.14 -16.86
CA ASN A 71 -5.45 25.28 -16.28
C ASN A 71 -6.02 25.79 -14.93
N THR A 72 -6.87 25.01 -14.26
CA THR A 72 -7.47 25.33 -12.95
C THR A 72 -6.59 24.83 -11.80
N LEU A 73 -5.26 24.84 -11.97
CA LEU A 73 -4.33 24.62 -10.86
C LEU A 73 -4.25 25.92 -10.05
N ASP A 74 -5.36 26.35 -9.46
CA ASP A 74 -5.33 27.40 -8.45
C ASP A 74 -4.70 26.82 -7.19
N ILE A 75 -3.43 27.15 -7.04
CA ILE A 75 -2.54 26.81 -5.95
C ILE A 75 -3.00 27.62 -4.73
N VAL A 76 -3.97 27.10 -3.98
CA VAL A 76 -4.39 27.72 -2.71
C VAL A 76 -3.48 27.33 -1.54
N LEU A 77 -2.55 26.39 -1.75
CA LEU A 77 -1.44 26.08 -0.84
C LEU A 77 -0.17 25.97 -1.67
N ASN A 78 0.88 26.71 -1.30
CA ASN A 78 2.25 26.66 -1.87
C ASN A 78 2.95 25.29 -1.63
N LEU A 79 2.22 24.19 -1.74
CA LEU A 79 2.69 22.82 -1.56
C LEU A 79 2.86 22.18 -2.93
N SER A 80 4.01 21.53 -3.13
CA SER A 80 4.28 20.78 -4.35
C SER A 80 3.31 19.60 -4.46
N TYR A 81 2.96 19.20 -5.68
CA TYR A 81 2.26 17.93 -5.93
C TYR A 81 3.00 16.74 -5.29
N PHE A 82 4.33 16.82 -5.22
CA PHE A 82 5.16 15.84 -4.54
C PHE A 82 4.84 15.75 -3.05
N ASP A 83 4.70 16.88 -2.35
CA ASP A 83 4.38 16.92 -0.92
C ASP A 83 3.03 16.29 -0.64
N LYS A 84 2.07 16.50 -1.54
CA LYS A 84 0.74 15.87 -1.47
C LYS A 84 0.82 14.36 -1.63
N VAL A 85 1.56 13.87 -2.63
CA VAL A 85 1.75 12.43 -2.85
C VAL A 85 2.47 11.80 -1.66
N LEU A 86 3.48 12.48 -1.11
CA LEU A 86 4.22 12.02 0.06
C LEU A 86 3.33 11.97 1.30
N ALA A 87 2.51 13.00 1.55
CA ALA A 87 1.52 12.99 2.61
C ALA A 87 0.49 11.87 2.44
N GLU A 88 0.03 11.62 1.21
CA GLU A 88 -0.86 10.50 0.91
C GLU A 88 -0.18 9.15 1.18
N ILE A 89 1.08 8.96 0.77
CA ILE A 89 1.84 7.75 1.11
C ILE A 89 1.95 7.57 2.63
N LEU A 90 2.29 8.64 3.37
CA LEU A 90 2.46 8.58 4.82
C LEU A 90 1.17 8.18 5.54
N VAL A 91 0.02 8.75 5.16
CA VAL A 91 -1.29 8.45 5.76
C VAL A 91 -1.63 6.96 5.69
N PHE A 92 -1.29 6.30 4.59
CA PHE A 92 -1.57 4.88 4.40
C PHE A 92 -0.43 3.98 4.89
N ALA A 93 0.82 4.43 4.84
CA ALA A 93 1.99 3.66 5.27
C ALA A 93 2.13 3.60 6.79
N LEU A 94 1.84 4.67 7.52
CA LEU A 94 1.98 4.74 8.98
C LEU A 94 1.18 3.64 9.73
N PRO A 95 -0.11 3.43 9.44
CA PRO A 95 -0.90 2.36 10.06
C PRO A 95 -0.37 0.96 9.75
N VAL A 96 0.11 0.75 8.51
CA VAL A 96 0.69 -0.52 8.06
C VAL A 96 2.01 -0.78 8.77
N LEU A 97 2.90 0.22 8.84
CA LEU A 97 4.16 0.12 9.56
C LEU A 97 3.92 -0.16 11.04
N GLY A 98 2.90 0.45 11.66
CA GLY A 98 2.51 0.16 13.04
C GLY A 98 2.16 -1.31 13.27
N LEU A 99 1.37 -1.92 12.37
CA LEU A 99 1.06 -3.35 12.45
C LEU A 99 2.30 -4.22 12.21
N LEU A 100 3.17 -3.82 11.29
CA LEU A 100 4.39 -4.53 10.96
C LEU A 100 5.38 -4.53 12.14
N PHE A 101 5.51 -3.39 12.85
CA PHE A 101 6.33 -3.31 14.06
C PHE A 101 5.80 -4.23 15.17
N VAL A 102 4.50 -4.26 15.38
CA VAL A 102 3.89 -5.14 16.39
C VAL A 102 4.09 -6.61 16.02
N ALA A 103 3.89 -6.97 14.75
CA ALA A 103 4.14 -8.32 14.26
C ALA A 103 5.60 -8.78 14.44
N LEU A 104 6.57 -7.87 14.29
CA LEU A 104 8.00 -8.18 14.48
C LEU A 104 8.44 -8.21 15.95
N GLY A 105 7.75 -7.49 16.84
CA GLY A 105 8.11 -7.40 18.26
C GLY A 105 7.51 -8.51 19.10
N ASP A 106 6.19 -8.58 19.15
CA ASP A 106 5.44 -9.51 20.02
C ASP A 106 5.02 -10.79 19.28
N GLY A 107 5.26 -10.87 17.95
CA GLY A 107 4.91 -12.03 17.11
C GLY A 107 3.43 -12.16 16.78
N GLU A 108 2.53 -11.61 17.60
CA GLU A 108 1.09 -11.75 17.44
C GLU A 108 0.38 -10.42 17.17
N VAL A 109 -0.30 -10.35 16.02
CA VAL A 109 -1.19 -9.24 15.69
C VAL A 109 -2.57 -9.49 16.29
N THR A 110 -2.82 -8.94 17.49
CA THR A 110 -4.13 -9.00 18.12
C THR A 110 -5.17 -8.12 17.42
N ILE A 111 -6.47 -8.43 17.63
CA ILE A 111 -7.60 -7.62 17.14
C ILE A 111 -7.50 -6.17 17.63
N SER A 112 -7.01 -5.95 18.86
CA SER A 112 -6.80 -4.61 19.40
C SER A 112 -5.79 -3.81 18.59
N ASN A 113 -4.71 -4.44 18.14
CA ASN A 113 -3.69 -3.80 17.29
C ASN A 113 -4.27 -3.39 15.93
N ILE A 114 -5.12 -4.25 15.35
CA ILE A 114 -5.84 -3.95 14.10
C ILE A 114 -6.79 -2.77 14.30
N LEU A 115 -7.55 -2.74 15.39
CA LEU A 115 -8.44 -1.62 15.70
C LEU A 115 -7.68 -0.31 15.89
N TYR A 116 -6.58 -0.30 16.65
CA TYR A 116 -5.74 0.89 16.82
C TYR A 116 -5.15 1.39 15.51
N SER A 117 -4.66 0.48 14.66
CA SER A 117 -4.16 0.83 13.32
C SER A 117 -5.26 1.42 12.44
N PHE A 118 -6.45 0.83 12.46
CA PHE A 118 -7.60 1.33 11.71
C PHE A 118 -8.08 2.70 12.20
N THR A 119 -8.15 2.92 13.51
CA THR A 119 -8.48 4.23 14.09
C THR A 119 -7.42 5.28 13.73
N SER A 120 -6.13 4.93 13.81
CA SER A 120 -5.03 5.80 13.40
C SER A 120 -5.13 6.18 11.92
N PHE A 121 -5.44 5.20 11.05
CA PHE A 121 -5.69 5.45 9.64
C PHE A 121 -6.84 6.43 9.41
N ILE A 122 -7.98 6.24 10.06
CA ILE A 122 -9.14 7.15 9.92
C ILE A 122 -8.75 8.56 10.35
N LEU A 123 -8.07 8.73 11.48
CA LEU A 123 -7.65 10.03 11.97
C LEU A 123 -6.69 10.73 11.00
N LEU A 124 -5.66 10.01 10.53
CA LEU A 124 -4.70 10.54 9.56
C LEU A 124 -5.36 10.87 8.22
N TYR A 125 -6.28 10.01 7.75
CA TYR A 125 -7.02 10.24 6.51
C TYR A 125 -7.96 11.43 6.60
N LEU A 126 -8.69 11.59 7.71
CA LEU A 126 -9.53 12.76 7.96
C LEU A 126 -8.69 14.04 8.05
N PHE A 127 -7.54 13.98 8.73
CA PHE A 127 -6.60 15.09 8.81
C PHE A 127 -6.06 15.48 7.42
N TYR A 128 -5.61 14.50 6.63
CA TYR A 128 -5.21 14.70 5.24
C TYR A 128 -6.33 15.33 4.42
N LYS A 129 -7.55 14.81 4.53
CA LYS A 129 -8.72 15.35 3.84
C LYS A 129 -9.07 16.77 4.31
N TYR A 130 -8.86 17.10 5.58
CA TYR A 130 -9.06 18.47 6.07
C TYR A 130 -8.04 19.45 5.46
N PHE A 131 -6.76 19.07 5.42
CA PHE A 131 -5.69 19.91 4.88
C PHE A 131 -5.74 20.04 3.35
N PHE A 132 -6.04 18.95 2.64
CA PHE A 132 -5.96 18.88 1.17
C PHE A 132 -7.32 18.80 0.46
N GLY A 133 -8.42 18.67 1.20
CA GLY A 133 -9.79 18.55 0.67
C GLY A 133 -10.54 19.87 0.56
N LYS A 134 -10.05 20.96 1.16
CA LYS A 134 -10.48 22.32 0.81
C LYS A 134 -9.86 22.72 -0.53
N ARG A 135 -10.36 22.14 -1.63
CA ARG A 135 -10.32 22.80 -2.93
C ARG A 135 -11.65 23.51 -3.07
N VAL A 136 -11.61 24.84 -2.95
CA VAL A 136 -12.72 25.68 -3.37
C VAL A 136 -12.83 25.47 -4.88
N TYR A 137 -13.97 24.93 -5.32
CA TYR A 137 -14.33 24.83 -6.74
C TYR A 137 -14.55 26.22 -7.33
#